data_AF-A0A2G9UQY6-F1
#
_entry.id   AF-A0A2G9UQY6-F1
#
_cell.length_a   1.000
_cell.length_b   1.000
_cell.length_c   1.000
_cell.angle_alpha   90.00
_cell.angle_beta   90.00
_cell.angle_gamma   90.00
#
_symmetry.space_group_name_H-M   'P 1'
#
loop_
_entity.id
_entity.type
_entity.pdbx_description
1 polymer ?
#
loop_
_entity_poly.entity_id
_entity_poly.type
_entity_poly.pdbx_seq_one_letter_code
_entity_poly.pdbx_strand_id
1 'polypeptide(L)'
;MQSARIMERIRKTDVAGRHHIVISLMDKGEMKHFLVKRTSKKRLYWVYTFAFKTVSDLVQYHLRNRAPLTAQGVFLEKPCQKKEWQLNPEQIEPQVKIGEGAFGEVYKGLLQ
;
A
#
# COMPACT_ATOMS: atom_id res chain seq x y z
N MET A 1 -18.40 12.37 17.48
CA MET A 1 -17.42 11.30 17.22
C MET A 1 -17.20 11.21 15.71
N GLN A 2 -16.23 11.96 15.19
CA GLN A 2 -16.00 12.04 13.75
C GLN A 2 -15.23 10.79 13.33
N SER A 3 -15.96 9.83 12.75
CA SER A 3 -15.39 8.64 12.13
C SER A 3 -14.33 9.07 11.13
N ALA A 4 -13.08 8.67 11.39
CA ALA A 4 -11.98 8.90 10.50
C ALA A 4 -12.28 8.16 9.19
N ARG A 5 -12.37 8.90 8.08
CA ARG A 5 -12.35 8.29 6.75
C ARG A 5 -10.91 7.89 6.48
N ILE A 6 -10.52 6.73 6.99
CA ILE A 6 -9.15 6.20 6.87
C ILE A 6 -8.95 5.75 5.42
N MET A 7 -8.01 6.39 4.73
CA MET A 7 -7.51 5.93 3.45
C MET A 7 -6.23 5.14 3.72
N GLU A 8 -6.34 3.83 3.90
CA GLU A 8 -5.16 2.98 3.96
C GLU A 8 -4.63 2.72 2.55
N ARG A 9 -3.45 3.26 2.21
CA ARG A 9 -2.74 2.92 0.99
C ARG A 9 -1.44 2.21 1.34
N ILE A 10 -1.28 1.00 0.83
CA ILE A 10 -0.01 0.27 0.84
C ILE A 10 0.70 0.56 -0.47
N ARG A 11 1.93 1.06 -0.39
CA ARG A 11 2.75 1.33 -1.58
C ARG A 11 4.14 0.73 -1.43
N LYS A 12 4.68 0.25 -2.55
CA LYS A 12 6.11 0.03 -2.69
C LYS A 12 6.78 1.37 -2.99
N THR A 13 7.91 1.63 -2.37
CA THR A 13 8.73 2.82 -2.61
C THR A 13 10.18 2.42 -2.68
N ASP A 14 10.92 3.05 -3.57
CA ASP A 14 12.36 2.89 -3.68
C ASP A 14 13.05 4.00 -2.90
N VAL A 15 13.81 3.61 -1.88
CA VAL A 15 14.64 4.53 -1.10
C VAL A 15 16.02 3.92 -1.02
N ALA A 16 17.02 4.67 -1.51
CA ALA A 16 18.43 4.24 -1.53
C ALA A 16 18.65 2.84 -2.16
N GLY A 17 17.96 2.55 -3.28
CA GLY A 17 18.09 1.28 -4.01
C GLY A 17 17.45 0.07 -3.32
N ARG A 18 16.62 0.29 -2.30
CA ARG A 18 15.86 -0.77 -1.63
C ARG A 18 14.36 -0.52 -1.72
N HIS A 19 13.64 -1.57 -2.11
CA HIS A 19 12.19 -1.59 -2.05
C HIS A 19 11.72 -1.63 -0.60
N HIS A 20 10.94 -0.63 -0.21
CA HIS A 20 10.26 -0.55 1.07
C HIS A 20 8.75 -0.58 0.86
N ILE A 21 8.05 -1.09 1.86
CA ILE A 21 6.59 -1.03 1.90
C ILE A 21 6.20 0.06 2.90
N VAL A 22 5.26 0.91 2.51
CA VAL A 22 4.76 2.02 3.33
C VAL A 22 3.26 1.90 3.48
N ILE A 23 2.78 1.95 4.71
CA ILE A 23 1.36 2.10 5.05
C ILE A 23 1.10 3.59 5.25
N SER A 24 0.21 4.15 4.45
CA SER A 24 -0.22 5.54 4.58
C SER A 24 -1.66 5.57 5.10
N LEU A 25 -1.94 6.42 6.08
CA LEU A 25 -3.26 6.58 6.66
C LEU A 25 -3.51 8.03 7.10
N MET A 26 -4.78 8.41 7.21
CA MET A 26 -5.20 9.70 7.76
C MET A 26 -5.51 9.55 9.25
N ASP A 27 -4.82 10.30 10.11
CA ASP A 27 -5.06 10.33 11.56
C ASP A 27 -5.25 11.76 12.02
N LYS A 28 -6.39 12.06 12.65
CA LYS A 28 -6.77 13.42 13.12
C LYS A 28 -6.62 14.53 12.07
N GLY A 29 -6.83 14.21 10.80
CA GLY A 29 -6.71 15.16 9.68
C GLY A 29 -5.30 15.30 9.11
N GLU A 30 -4.32 14.55 9.63
CA GLU A 30 -2.95 14.52 9.12
C GLU A 30 -2.66 13.20 8.40
N MET A 31 -2.03 13.30 7.22
CA MET A 31 -1.51 12.13 6.51
C MET A 31 -0.24 11.63 7.21
N LYS A 32 -0.27 10.37 7.64
CA LYS A 32 0.87 9.70 8.29
C LYS A 32 1.38 8.55 7.43
N HIS A 33 2.70 8.39 7.39
CA HIS A 33 3.38 7.36 6.61
C HIS A 33 4.23 6.48 7.53
N PHE A 34 3.95 5.18 7.54
CA PHE A 34 4.64 4.20 8.35
C PHE A 34 5.41 3.22 7.48
N LEU A 35 6.72 3.15 7.69
CA LEU A 35 7.59 2.19 7.01
C LEU A 35 7.36 0.79 7.62
N VAL A 36 7.00 -0.18 6.78
CA VAL A 36 6.94 -1.58 7.19
C VAL A 36 8.36 -2.14 7.18
N LYS A 37 8.85 -2.46 8.36
CA LYS A 37 10.18 -3.02 8.58
C LYS A 37 10.14 -4.52 8.38
N ARG A 38 11.29 -5.11 8.06
CA ARG A 38 11.45 -6.56 7.91
C ARG A 38 12.59 -7.06 8.79
N THR A 39 12.35 -8.08 9.61
CA THR A 39 13.38 -8.70 10.44
C THR A 39 14.37 -9.48 9.55
N SER A 40 15.66 -9.47 9.87
CA SER A 40 16.69 -10.16 9.08
C SER A 40 16.58 -11.68 9.15
N LYS A 41 16.47 -12.26 10.36
CA LYS A 41 16.48 -13.73 10.57
C LYS A 41 15.19 -14.41 10.13
N LYS A 42 14.05 -14.01 10.70
CA LYS A 42 12.75 -14.67 10.47
C LYS A 42 11.96 -14.10 9.28
N ARG A 43 12.50 -13.06 8.62
CA ARG A 43 11.88 -12.37 7.46
C ARG A 43 10.45 -11.86 7.70
N LEU A 44 10.08 -11.59 8.96
CA LEU A 44 8.78 -11.08 9.36
C LEU A 44 8.64 -9.56 9.14
N TYR A 45 7.44 -9.13 8.79
CA TYR A 45 7.04 -7.73 8.59
C TYR A 45 6.41 -7.15 9.85
N TRP A 46 6.79 -5.93 10.22
CA TRP A 46 6.27 -5.26 11.41
C TRP A 46 6.37 -3.74 11.30
N VAL A 47 5.60 -3.02 12.13
CA VAL A 47 5.69 -1.55 12.27
C VAL A 47 6.11 -1.18 13.68
N TYR A 48 5.40 -1.68 14.70
CA TYR A 48 5.63 -1.35 16.11
C TYR A 48 5.78 -2.58 17.02
N THR A 49 4.70 -3.30 17.35
CA THR A 49 4.78 -4.42 18.33
C THR A 49 4.66 -5.79 17.68
N PHE A 50 3.78 -5.95 16.70
CA PHE A 50 3.42 -7.24 16.14
C PHE A 50 4.12 -7.51 14.81
N ALA A 51 4.59 -8.74 14.60
CA ALA A 51 5.34 -9.15 13.42
C ALA A 51 4.71 -10.36 12.73
N PHE A 52 4.65 -10.32 11.39
CA PHE A 52 3.86 -11.25 10.57
C PHE A 52 4.63 -11.78 9.37
N LYS A 53 4.21 -12.92 8.79
CA LYS A 53 4.87 -13.50 7.61
C LYS A 53 4.62 -12.70 6.34
N THR A 54 3.43 -12.10 6.21
CA THR A 54 3.07 -11.25 5.08
C THR A 54 2.57 -9.89 5.55
N VAL A 55 2.62 -8.88 4.67
CA VAL A 55 2.03 -7.56 4.94
C VAL A 55 0.51 -7.65 5.03
N SER A 56 -0.12 -8.57 4.27
CA SER A 56 -1.55 -8.83 4.36
C SER A 56 -1.94 -9.26 5.77
N ASP A 57 -1.21 -10.20 6.37
CA ASP A 57 -1.48 -10.68 7.73
C ASP A 57 -1.34 -9.56 8.77
N LEU A 58 -0.34 -8.70 8.59
CA LEU A 58 -0.13 -7.52 9.45
C LEU A 58 -1.35 -6.60 9.44
N VAL A 59 -1.80 -6.25 8.24
CA VAL A 59 -2.95 -5.35 8.04
C VAL A 59 -4.22 -5.99 8.60
N GLN A 60 -4.47 -7.26 8.26
CA GLN A 60 -5.64 -8.01 8.73
C GLN A 60 -5.67 -8.12 10.25
N TYR A 61 -4.53 -8.38 10.90
CA TYR A 61 -4.47 -8.45 12.36
C TYR A 61 -4.84 -7.11 13.00
N HIS A 62 -4.26 -6.00 12.52
CA HIS A 62 -4.52 -4.67 13.06
C HIS A 62 -5.97 -4.21 12.82
N LEU A 63 -6.56 -4.55 11.67
CA LEU A 63 -7.97 -4.29 11.36
C LEU A 63 -8.91 -5.12 12.24
N ARG A 64 -8.70 -6.44 12.34
CA ARG A 64 -9.62 -7.35 13.06
C ARG A 64 -9.60 -7.15 14.57
N ASN A 65 -8.41 -6.96 15.14
CA ASN A 65 -8.23 -6.87 16.59
C ASN A 65 -8.27 -5.44 17.10
N ARG A 66 -8.42 -4.46 16.20
CA ARG A 66 -8.25 -3.03 16.50
C ARG A 66 -6.96 -2.78 17.28
N ALA A 67 -5.88 -3.46 16.89
CA ALA A 67 -4.59 -3.34 17.54
C ALA A 67 -3.86 -2.10 17.02
N PRO A 68 -3.23 -1.29 17.89
CA PRO A 68 -2.58 -0.06 17.45
C PRO A 68 -1.35 -0.37 16.59
N LEU A 69 -1.18 0.41 15.53
CA LEU A 69 -0.05 0.35 14.60
C LEU A 69 1.20 1.03 15.19
N THR A 70 1.03 1.92 16.18
CA THR A 70 2.09 2.71 16.83
C THR A 70 1.82 2.88 18.32
N ALA A 71 2.85 3.31 19.07
CA ALA A 71 2.74 3.63 20.50
C ALA A 71 1.68 4.72 20.80
N GLN A 72 1.45 5.62 19.84
CA GLN A 72 0.52 6.75 19.97
C GLN A 72 -0.95 6.35 19.76
N GLY A 73 -1.25 5.07 19.57
CA GLY A 73 -2.62 4.60 19.42
C GLY A 73 -3.22 4.93 18.05
N VAL A 74 -2.44 4.80 16.98
CA VAL A 74 -2.95 4.92 15.60
C VAL A 74 -3.53 3.58 15.17
N PHE A 75 -4.76 3.54 14.65
CA PHE A 75 -5.45 2.30 14.27
C PHE A 75 -5.74 2.24 12.78
N LEU A 76 -5.78 1.03 12.23
CA LEU A 76 -6.34 0.78 10.90
C LEU A 76 -7.86 0.57 11.06
N GLU A 77 -8.67 1.22 10.23
CA GLU A 77 -10.13 1.06 10.26
C GLU A 77 -10.69 0.64 8.91
N LYS A 78 -10.40 1.41 7.84
CA LYS A 78 -10.98 1.18 6.52
C LYS A 78 -9.90 1.04 5.45
N PRO A 79 -9.79 -0.14 4.80
CA PRO A 79 -8.90 -0.29 3.66
C PRO A 79 -9.39 0.54 2.48
N CYS A 80 -8.46 1.17 1.75
CA CYS A 80 -8.81 1.83 0.48
C CYS A 80 -9.05 0.75 -0.58
N GLN A 81 -10.31 0.56 -0.98
CA GLN A 81 -10.65 -0.37 -2.03
C GLN A 81 -10.11 0.11 -3.38
N LYS A 82 -9.62 -0.87 -4.15
CA LYS A 82 -9.25 -0.67 -5.55
C LYS A 82 -10.49 -0.20 -6.33
N LYS A 83 -10.34 0.85 -7.12
CA LYS A 83 -11.41 1.39 -7.96
C LYS A 83 -11.49 0.62 -9.27
N GLU A 84 -12.67 0.62 -9.90
CA GLU A 84 -12.93 -0.10 -11.16
C GLU A 84 -12.01 0.36 -12.30
N TRP A 85 -11.65 1.65 -12.34
CA TRP A 85 -10.73 2.20 -13.34
C TRP A 85 -9.26 1.79 -13.12
N GLN A 86 -8.91 1.19 -11.98
CA GLN A 86 -7.55 0.72 -11.74
C GLN A 86 -7.36 -0.65 -12.39
N LEU A 87 -6.64 -0.70 -13.49
CA LEU A 87 -6.29 -1.95 -14.16
C LEU A 87 -4.98 -2.52 -13.59
N ASN A 88 -4.90 -3.84 -13.50
CA ASN A 88 -3.63 -4.51 -13.27
C ASN A 88 -2.85 -4.58 -14.60
N PRO A 89 -1.51 -4.51 -14.58
CA PRO A 89 -0.70 -4.63 -15.79
C PRO A 89 -1.00 -5.91 -16.58
N GLU A 90 -1.29 -7.01 -15.89
CA GLU A 90 -1.57 -8.31 -16.51
C GLU A 90 -2.91 -8.33 -17.28
N GLN A 91 -3.79 -7.35 -17.07
CA GLN A 91 -5.04 -7.20 -17.82
C GLN A 91 -4.85 -6.44 -19.12
N ILE A 92 -3.68 -5.83 -19.35
CA ILE A 92 -3.41 -5.00 -20.51
C ILE A 92 -2.35 -5.68 -21.35
N GLU A 93 -2.69 -5.97 -22.61
CA GLU A 93 -1.75 -6.50 -23.59
C GLU A 93 -1.35 -5.40 -24.58
N PRO A 94 -0.14 -4.81 -24.48
CA PRO A 94 0.34 -3.84 -25.46
C PRO A 94 0.57 -4.53 -26.80
N GLN A 95 0.09 -3.91 -27.88
CA GLN A 95 0.21 -4.46 -29.22
C GLN A 95 1.19 -3.65 -30.06
N VAL A 96 0.76 -2.48 -30.54
CA VAL A 96 1.50 -1.69 -31.53
C VAL A 96 1.73 -0.30 -30.99
N LYS A 97 2.97 0.19 -31.11
CA LYS A 97 3.31 1.59 -30.83
C LYS A 97 2.63 2.49 -31.86
N ILE A 98 1.84 3.44 -31.40
CA ILE A 98 1.08 4.38 -32.23
C ILE A 98 1.62 5.81 -32.16
N GLY A 99 2.59 6.07 -31.28
CA GLY A 99 3.24 7.38 -31.20
C GLY A 99 4.13 7.53 -29.97
N GLU A 100 4.54 8.77 -29.74
CA GLU A 100 5.32 9.22 -28.57
C GLU A 100 4.78 10.57 -28.11
N GLY A 101 4.78 10.79 -26.80
CA GLY A 101 4.39 12.05 -26.17
C GLY A 101 5.37 12.46 -25.07
N ALA A 102 5.04 13.53 -24.35
CA ALA A 102 5.91 14.11 -23.32
C ALA A 102 6.26 13.16 -22.15
N PHE A 103 5.46 12.10 -21.94
CA PHE A 103 5.65 11.12 -20.88
C PHE A 103 6.14 9.75 -21.39
N GLY A 104 6.47 9.65 -22.68
CA GLY A 104 6.98 8.43 -23.30
C GLY A 104 6.13 7.92 -24.45
N GLU A 105 6.32 6.63 -24.75
CA GLU A 105 5.70 5.95 -25.89
C GLU A 105 4.21 5.67 -25.66
N VAL A 106 3.45 5.69 -26.75
CA VAL A 106 2.01 5.41 -26.75
C VAL A 106 1.76 4.13 -27.53
N TYR A 107 1.03 3.18 -26.93
CA TYR A 107 0.69 1.90 -27.53
C TYR A 107 -0.82 1.74 -27.66
N LYS A 108 -1.26 1.15 -28.77
CA LYS A 108 -2.56 0.47 -28.86
C LYS A 108 -2.45 -0.84 -28.08
N GLY A 109 -3.46 -1.17 -27.29
CA GLY A 109 -3.50 -2.41 -26.50
C GLY A 109 -4.89 -3.03 -26.46
N LEU A 110 -4.96 -4.25 -25.94
CA LEU A 110 -6.19 -4.99 -25.67
C LEU A 110 -6.39 -5.13 -24.16
N LEU A 111 -7.64 -5.04 -23.72
CA LEU A 111 -8.04 -5.39 -22.36
C LEU A 111 -8.43 -6.87 -22.36
N GLN A 112 -7.74 -7.66 -21.53
CA GLN A 112 -8.03 -9.08 -21.29
C GLN A 112 -9.02 -9.26 -20.14
#